data_AF-A0A9E5MXB4-F1
#
_entry.id   AF-A0A9E5MXB4-F1
#
_cell.length_a   1.000
_cell.length_b   1.000
_cell.length_c   1.000
_cell.angle_alpha   90.00
_cell.angle_beta   90.00
_cell.angle_gamma   90.00
#
_symmetry.space_group_name_H-M   'P 1'
#
loop_
_entity.id
_entity.type
_entity.pdbx_description
1 polymer ?
#
loop_
_entity_poly.entity_id
_entity_poly.type
_entity_poly.pdbx_seq_one_letter_code
_entity_poly.pdbx_strand_id
1 'polypeptide(L)'
;DRRLAESHALANVASHTLAVVPLADGIEAVVVLDPVRSTLSGYVLDRSTGNFFVRYSYGQLLRDFELTTNDAPQFTIVGGSPTFRGFTGNVRLANAAIYVAEKKSGKLAAYGFKWNTTYRANPPQGRQLPFVPLDAANFRFPAPGR
;
A
#
# COMPACT_ATOMS: atom_id res chain seq x y z
N ASP A 1 -0.80 9.40 -30.42
CA ASP A 1 -1.82 9.27 -29.37
C ASP A 1 -1.11 8.94 -28.06
N ARG A 2 -1.08 9.91 -27.13
CA ARG A 2 -0.21 9.91 -25.94
C ARG A 2 -0.84 9.03 -24.86
N ARG A 3 -0.34 7.80 -24.67
CA ARG A 3 -0.47 7.09 -23.40
C ARG A 3 0.30 7.87 -22.34
N LEU A 4 -0.41 8.69 -21.58
CA LEU A 4 0.10 9.28 -20.34
C LEU A 4 0.38 8.11 -19.40
N ALA A 5 1.65 7.86 -19.12
CA ALA A 5 2.03 7.08 -17.96
C ALA A 5 1.51 7.84 -16.73
N GLU A 6 0.57 7.24 -16.00
CA GLU A 6 0.11 7.75 -14.71
C GLU A 6 1.35 7.85 -13.81
N SER A 7 1.83 9.07 -13.57
CA SER A 7 2.98 9.30 -12.69
C SER A 7 2.46 9.30 -11.25
N HIS A 8 2.75 8.23 -10.51
CA HIS A 8 2.46 8.18 -9.08
C HIS A 8 3.45 9.10 -8.36
N ALA A 9 2.96 10.18 -7.75
CA ALA A 9 3.78 11.12 -7.02
C ALA A 9 4.31 10.47 -5.73
N LEU A 10 5.63 10.47 -5.55
CA LEU A 10 6.30 10.17 -4.29
C LEU A 10 6.65 11.50 -3.61
N ALA A 11 6.19 11.70 -2.38
CA ALA A 11 6.64 12.79 -1.52
C ALA A 11 7.35 12.20 -0.30
N ASN A 12 8.62 12.57 -0.12
CA ASN A 12 9.42 12.19 1.04
C ASN A 12 9.48 13.39 2.00
N VAL A 13 8.67 13.35 3.05
CA VAL A 13 8.75 14.31 4.17
C VAL A 13 9.49 13.59 5.28
N ALA A 14 10.49 14.22 5.91
CA ALA A 14 11.54 13.61 6.73
C ALA A 14 11.11 12.67 7.90
N SER A 15 9.82 12.42 8.12
CA SER A 15 9.30 11.45 9.09
C SER A 15 8.27 10.46 8.51
N HIS A 16 7.72 10.70 7.32
CA HIS A 16 6.70 9.86 6.71
C HIS A 16 6.83 9.90 5.17
N THR A 17 6.71 8.74 4.54
CA THR A 17 6.64 8.65 3.08
C THR A 17 5.20 8.44 2.64
N LEU A 18 4.83 9.10 1.54
CA LEU A 18 3.49 9.04 0.96
C LEU A 18 3.51 8.38 -0.41
N ALA A 19 2.46 7.61 -0.71
CA ALA A 19 2.17 7.10 -2.04
C ALA A 19 0.68 7.20 -2.34
N VAL A 20 0.32 7.43 -3.60
CA VAL A 20 -1.07 7.46 -4.07
C VAL A 20 -1.32 6.29 -5.00
N VAL A 21 -2.50 5.66 -4.90
CA VAL A 21 -2.93 4.58 -5.78
C VAL A 21 -4.40 4.74 -6.21
N PRO A 22 -4.74 4.44 -7.47
CA PRO A 22 -6.12 4.43 -7.93
C PRO A 22 -6.82 3.15 -7.49
N LEU A 23 -7.96 3.26 -6.80
CA LEU A 23 -8.75 2.11 -6.37
C LEU A 23 -9.76 1.66 -7.44
N ALA A 24 -10.61 2.59 -7.90
CA ALA A 24 -11.58 2.40 -8.99
C ALA A 24 -12.26 3.74 -9.35
N ASP A 25 -12.72 3.91 -10.59
CA ASP A 25 -13.64 4.99 -11.01
C ASP A 25 -13.22 6.43 -10.58
N GLY A 26 -11.92 6.71 -10.64
CA GLY A 26 -11.33 8.00 -10.21
C GLY A 26 -11.30 8.21 -8.70
N ILE A 27 -11.51 7.15 -7.91
CA ILE A 27 -11.30 7.11 -6.47
C ILE A 27 -9.88 6.63 -6.20
N GLU A 28 -9.15 7.36 -5.36
CA GLU A 28 -7.78 7.06 -4.99
C GLU A 28 -7.65 6.85 -3.47
N ALA A 29 -6.61 6.11 -3.08
CA ALA A 29 -6.13 6.07 -1.71
C ALA A 29 -4.77 6.76 -1.60
N VAL A 30 -4.60 7.57 -0.56
CA VAL A 30 -3.29 8.05 -0.12
C VAL A 30 -2.82 7.12 1.01
N VAL A 31 -1.60 6.61 0.88
CA VAL A 31 -0.98 5.74 1.88
C VAL A 31 0.21 6.45 2.51
N VAL A 32 0.21 6.43 3.83
CA VAL A 32 1.28 6.96 4.69
C VAL A 32 2.03 5.77 5.29
N LEU A 33 3.34 5.74 5.08
CA LEU A 33 4.27 4.92 5.85
C LEU A 33 4.73 5.72 7.07
N ASP A 34 4.49 5.17 8.26
CA ASP A 34 5.12 5.61 9.51
C ASP A 34 6.31 4.67 9.79
N PRO A 35 7.55 5.10 9.51
CA PRO A 35 8.74 4.30 9.74
C PRO A 35 9.07 4.12 11.23
N VAL A 36 8.60 5.01 12.12
CA VAL A 36 8.85 4.92 13.56
C VAL A 36 8.02 3.79 14.17
N ARG A 37 6.74 3.71 13.80
CA ARG A 37 5.84 2.65 14.25
C ARG A 37 5.85 1.41 13.35
N SER A 38 6.54 1.48 12.21
CA SER A 38 6.54 0.44 11.18
C SER A 38 5.11 0.05 10.76
N THR A 39 4.31 1.06 10.45
CA THR A 39 2.90 0.88 10.07
C THR A 39 2.55 1.55 8.75
N LEU A 40 1.52 1.02 8.09
CA LEU A 40 0.84 1.67 6.97
C LEU A 40 -0.53 2.17 7.40
N SER A 41 -0.85 3.39 7.00
CA SER A 41 -2.21 3.94 7.08
C SER A 41 -2.65 4.38 5.69
N GLY A 42 -3.80 3.91 5.22
CA GLY A 42 -4.40 4.35 3.96
C GLY A 42 -5.65 5.19 4.21
N TYR A 43 -5.92 6.16 3.34
CA TYR A 43 -7.10 7.02 3.44
C TYR A 43 -7.72 7.22 2.08
N VAL A 44 -9.03 7.01 1.98
CA VAL A 44 -9.80 7.20 0.75
C VAL A 44 -10.64 8.46 0.87
N LEU A 45 -10.46 9.36 -0.08
CA LEU A 45 -11.19 10.62 -0.17
C LEU A 45 -12.54 10.41 -0.86
N ASP A 46 -13.63 10.89 -0.27
CA ASP A 46 -14.91 10.98 -0.97
C ASP A 46 -14.87 12.18 -1.90
N ARG A 47 -14.84 11.93 -3.21
CA ARG A 47 -14.82 12.98 -4.25
C ARG A 47 -16.01 13.93 -4.23
N SER A 48 -17.12 13.57 -3.59
CA SER A 48 -18.33 14.41 -3.52
C SER A 48 -18.34 15.34 -2.30
N THR A 49 -17.72 14.93 -1.20
CA THR A 49 -17.73 15.72 0.05
C THR A 49 -16.35 16.26 0.44
N GLY A 50 -15.27 15.78 -0.19
CA GLY A 50 -13.90 16.13 0.17
C GLY A 50 -13.44 15.53 1.50
N ASN A 51 -14.21 14.64 2.12
CA ASN A 51 -13.87 14.02 3.41
C ASN A 51 -13.31 12.62 3.24
N PHE A 52 -12.41 12.20 4.14
CA PHE A 52 -11.99 10.81 4.20
C PHE A 52 -13.10 9.92 4.77
N PHE A 53 -13.41 8.81 4.10
CA PHE A 53 -14.54 7.94 4.49
C PHE A 53 -14.17 6.46 4.69
N VAL A 54 -13.03 6.01 4.14
CA VAL A 54 -12.44 4.69 4.42
C VAL A 54 -11.00 4.88 4.87
N ARG A 55 -10.63 4.19 5.95
CA ARG A 55 -9.26 4.09 6.45
C ARG A 55 -8.74 2.67 6.26
N TYR A 56 -7.48 2.52 5.89
CA TYR A 56 -6.75 1.27 5.96
C TYR A 56 -5.68 1.31 7.05
N SER A 57 -5.40 0.16 7.67
CA SER A 57 -4.34 0.04 8.66
C SER A 57 -3.57 -1.27 8.50
N TYR A 58 -2.25 -1.21 8.65
CA TYR A 58 -1.40 -2.40 8.74
C TYR A 58 -0.26 -2.16 9.74
N GLY A 59 -0.10 -3.07 10.70
CA GLY A 59 0.82 -2.89 11.84
C GLY A 59 1.93 -3.94 11.91
N GLN A 60 2.08 -4.76 10.87
CA GLN A 60 2.91 -5.96 10.92
C GLN A 60 4.11 -5.91 9.96
N LEU A 61 4.56 -4.71 9.54
CA LEU A 61 5.71 -4.58 8.64
C LEU A 61 6.96 -5.21 9.24
N LEU A 62 7.25 -5.03 10.53
CA LEU A 62 8.44 -5.65 11.14
C LEU A 62 8.47 -7.16 10.96
N ARG A 63 7.33 -7.83 11.18
CA ARG A 63 7.20 -9.28 11.01
C ARG A 63 7.40 -9.70 9.56
N ASP A 64 6.76 -9.00 8.62
CA ASP A 64 6.80 -9.37 7.20
C ASP A 64 8.20 -9.20 6.59
N PHE A 65 9.05 -8.37 7.20
CA PHE A 65 10.44 -8.18 6.79
C PHE A 65 11.45 -8.94 7.66
N GLU A 66 10.97 -9.73 8.64
CA GLU A 66 11.79 -10.44 9.64
C GLU A 66 12.74 -9.51 10.42
N LEU A 67 12.20 -8.38 10.86
CA LEU A 67 12.91 -7.34 11.61
C LEU A 67 12.30 -7.15 13.00
N THR A 68 13.07 -6.50 13.85
CA THR A 68 12.68 -6.01 15.17
C THR A 68 12.81 -4.49 15.23
N THR A 69 12.29 -3.87 16.29
CA THR A 69 12.45 -2.43 16.53
C THR A 69 13.93 -2.03 16.67
N ASN A 70 14.79 -2.94 17.11
CA ASN A 70 16.22 -2.68 17.33
C ASN A 70 17.00 -2.61 16.03
N ASP A 71 16.48 -3.14 14.93
CA ASP A 71 17.16 -3.15 13.64
C ASP A 71 17.15 -1.78 12.95
N ALA A 72 16.40 -0.81 13.49
CA ALA A 72 16.23 0.53 12.94
C ALA A 72 15.93 0.49 11.43
N PRO A 73 14.76 -0.09 11.04
CA PRO A 73 14.45 -0.40 9.65
C PRO A 73 14.36 0.87 8.79
N GLN A 74 14.77 0.76 7.53
CA GLN A 74 14.71 1.84 6.55
C GLN A 74 13.78 1.46 5.42
N PHE A 75 12.50 1.81 5.57
CA PHE A 75 11.47 1.52 4.61
C PHE A 75 11.34 2.61 3.54
N THR A 76 10.96 2.21 2.34
CA THR A 76 10.46 3.09 1.28
C THR A 76 9.20 2.47 0.69
N ILE A 77 8.31 3.30 0.13
CA ILE A 77 7.07 2.84 -0.48
C ILE A 77 6.86 3.43 -1.86
N VAL A 78 6.13 2.70 -2.70
CA VAL A 78 5.59 3.20 -3.95
C VAL A 78 4.22 2.59 -4.22
N GLY A 79 3.36 3.37 -4.88
CA GLY A 79 2.06 2.90 -5.36
C GLY A 79 2.16 2.30 -6.75
N GLY A 80 1.33 1.29 -7.02
CA GLY A 80 1.14 0.78 -8.37
C GLY A 80 -0.28 0.30 -8.62
N SER A 81 -0.57 0.03 -9.88
CA SER A 81 -1.91 -0.28 -10.38
C SER A 81 -1.96 -1.66 -11.06
N PRO A 82 -1.63 -2.76 -10.34
CA PRO A 82 -1.66 -4.09 -10.94
C PRO A 82 -3.08 -4.48 -11.33
N THR A 83 -3.22 -5.17 -12.46
CA THR A 83 -4.50 -5.78 -12.85
C THR A 83 -4.60 -7.17 -12.24
N PHE A 84 -5.36 -7.31 -11.16
CA PHE A 84 -5.54 -8.59 -10.51
C PHE A 84 -6.57 -9.44 -11.26
N ARG A 85 -6.18 -10.68 -11.59
CA ARG A 85 -7.08 -11.70 -12.17
C ARG A 85 -7.19 -12.83 -11.15
N GLY A 86 -8.41 -13.20 -10.77
CA GLY A 86 -8.66 -14.34 -9.88
C GLY A 86 -9.01 -14.02 -8.42
N PHE A 87 -8.95 -12.76 -7.99
CA PHE A 87 -9.52 -12.36 -6.70
C PHE A 87 -11.05 -12.19 -6.84
N THR A 88 -11.77 -13.30 -6.78
CA THR A 88 -13.24 -13.37 -6.87
C THR A 88 -13.87 -13.68 -5.51
N GLY A 89 -15.10 -13.22 -5.26
CA GLY A 89 -15.84 -13.49 -4.01
C GLY A 89 -15.71 -12.39 -2.94
N ASN A 90 -15.70 -12.77 -1.65
CA ASN A 90 -15.73 -11.83 -0.51
C ASN A 90 -14.47 -10.98 -0.32
N VAL A 91 -13.38 -11.28 -1.04
CA VAL A 91 -12.14 -10.48 -1.05
C VAL A 91 -11.95 -9.92 -2.45
N ARG A 92 -12.82 -8.96 -2.81
CA ARG A 92 -12.64 -8.16 -4.03
C ARG A 92 -11.51 -7.16 -3.78
N LEU A 93 -10.41 -7.30 -4.50
CA LEU A 93 -9.31 -6.34 -4.46
C LEU A 93 -9.54 -5.23 -5.48
N ALA A 94 -9.11 -4.01 -5.13
CA ALA A 94 -8.85 -2.97 -6.14
C ALA A 94 -7.67 -3.38 -7.01
N ASN A 95 -7.60 -2.82 -8.22
CA ASN A 95 -6.41 -2.90 -9.08
C ASN A 95 -5.32 -1.93 -8.59
N ALA A 96 -4.95 -2.08 -7.33
CA ALA A 96 -4.07 -1.19 -6.58
C ALA A 96 -3.19 -2.02 -5.64
N ALA A 97 -1.92 -1.65 -5.56
CA ALA A 97 -1.00 -2.21 -4.58
C ALA A 97 -0.04 -1.14 -4.06
N ILE A 98 0.36 -1.27 -2.81
CA ILE A 98 1.53 -0.60 -2.25
C ILE A 98 2.66 -1.60 -2.19
N TYR A 99 3.80 -1.21 -2.74
CA TYR A 99 5.04 -1.94 -2.60
C TYR A 99 5.88 -1.26 -1.53
N VAL A 100 6.35 -2.03 -0.57
CA VAL A 100 7.22 -1.58 0.51
C VAL A 100 8.55 -2.30 0.35
N ALA A 101 9.65 -1.57 0.30
CA ALA A 101 10.98 -2.16 0.35
C ALA A 101 11.68 -1.74 1.63
N GLU A 102 12.45 -2.63 2.24
CA GLU A 102 13.30 -2.32 3.39
C GLU A 102 14.76 -2.54 3.02
N LYS A 103 15.56 -1.51 3.27
CA LYS A 103 16.93 -1.41 2.74
C LYS A 103 17.90 -2.43 3.33
N LYS A 104 17.80 -2.73 4.63
CA LYS A 104 18.78 -3.56 5.34
C LYS A 104 18.58 -5.06 5.07
N SER A 105 17.34 -5.53 5.19
CA SER A 105 16.90 -6.88 4.87
C SER A 105 16.99 -7.19 3.38
N GLY A 106 16.89 -6.18 2.51
CA GLY A 106 16.86 -6.39 1.06
C GLY A 106 15.57 -7.05 0.57
N LYS A 107 14.50 -6.92 1.35
CA LYS A 107 13.17 -7.49 1.07
C LYS A 107 12.22 -6.44 0.50
N LEU A 108 11.31 -6.93 -0.33
CA LEU A 108 10.20 -6.20 -0.95
C LEU A 108 8.92 -6.94 -0.61
N ALA A 109 7.88 -6.24 -0.19
CA ALA A 109 6.55 -6.81 0.08
C ALA A 109 5.46 -5.99 -0.64
N ALA A 110 4.43 -6.67 -1.10
CA ALA A 110 3.27 -6.09 -1.77
C ALA A 110 2.00 -6.21 -0.93
N TYR A 111 1.23 -5.13 -0.86
CA TYR A 111 -0.01 -5.04 -0.10
C TYR A 111 -1.14 -4.50 -0.98
N GLY A 112 -2.24 -5.24 -1.08
CA GLY A 112 -3.44 -4.87 -1.81
C GLY A 112 -4.52 -4.23 -0.94
N PHE A 113 -5.57 -3.76 -1.61
CA PHE A 113 -6.69 -3.06 -0.98
C PHE A 113 -7.99 -3.83 -1.21
N LYS A 114 -8.70 -4.21 -0.15
CA LYS A 114 -10.09 -4.68 -0.29
C LYS A 114 -10.96 -3.50 -0.71
N TRP A 115 -11.64 -3.60 -1.84
CA TRP A 115 -12.42 -2.51 -2.37
C TRP A 115 -13.77 -2.95 -2.92
N ASN A 116 -14.80 -2.20 -2.54
CA ASN A 116 -16.12 -2.31 -3.12
C ASN A 116 -16.64 -0.89 -3.43
N THR A 117 -17.14 -0.69 -4.65
CA THR A 117 -17.74 0.58 -5.07
C THR A 117 -18.97 0.96 -4.22
N THR A 118 -19.59 -0.01 -3.55
CA THR A 118 -20.69 0.26 -2.62
C THR A 118 -20.25 0.91 -1.31
N TYR A 119 -18.96 0.92 -0.97
CA TYR A 119 -18.46 1.50 0.30
C TYR A 119 -18.78 2.97 0.48
N ARG A 120 -19.04 3.71 -0.60
CA ARG A 120 -19.50 5.09 -0.50
C ARG A 120 -20.91 5.19 0.11
N ALA A 121 -21.82 4.32 -0.31
CA ALA A 121 -23.18 4.26 0.23
C ALA A 121 -23.25 3.47 1.54
N ASN A 122 -22.40 2.45 1.68
CA ASN A 122 -22.37 1.51 2.79
C ASN A 122 -20.93 1.37 3.29
N PRO A 123 -20.41 2.36 4.04
CA PRO A 123 -19.05 2.31 4.53
C PRO A 123 -18.84 1.06 5.41
N PRO A 124 -17.64 0.46 5.39
CA PRO A 124 -17.32 -0.68 6.24
C PRO A 124 -17.66 -0.38 7.71
N GLN A 125 -18.15 -1.38 8.45
CA GLN A 125 -18.37 -1.24 9.90
C GLN A 125 -17.04 -0.82 10.57
N GLY A 126 -17.08 0.26 11.34
CA GLY A 126 -15.87 0.85 11.95
C GLY A 126 -14.99 1.68 11.01
N ARG A 127 -15.35 1.83 9.73
CA ARG A 127 -14.63 2.63 8.71
C ARG A 127 -13.14 2.28 8.54
N GLN A 128 -12.71 1.13 9.04
CA GLN A 128 -11.32 0.68 9.00
C GLN A 128 -11.23 -0.70 8.33
N LEU A 129 -10.36 -0.81 7.34
CA LEU A 129 -10.08 -2.04 6.60
C LEU A 129 -8.61 -2.46 6.78
N PRO A 130 -8.30 -3.75 6.77
CA PRO A 130 -6.92 -4.19 6.69
C PRO A 130 -6.38 -4.00 5.27
N PHE A 131 -5.09 -3.70 5.15
CA PHE A 131 -4.37 -4.03 3.91
C PHE A 131 -4.31 -5.55 3.76
N VAL A 132 -4.24 -6.03 2.52
CA VAL A 132 -4.13 -7.47 2.21
C VAL A 132 -2.70 -7.77 1.81
N PRO A 133 -1.91 -8.50 2.62
CA PRO A 133 -0.61 -8.99 2.17
C PRO A 133 -0.79 -9.86 0.91
N LEU A 134 0.01 -9.59 -0.12
CA LEU A 134 -0.08 -10.29 -1.40
C LEU A 134 1.10 -11.24 -1.58
N ASP A 135 2.31 -10.71 -1.55
CA ASP A 135 3.54 -11.46 -1.78
C ASP A 135 4.76 -10.71 -1.23
N ALA A 136 5.88 -11.41 -1.08
CA ALA A 136 7.17 -10.85 -0.70
C ALA A 136 8.33 -11.51 -1.48
N ALA A 137 9.36 -10.72 -1.78
CA ALA A 137 10.53 -11.14 -2.55
C ALA A 137 11.82 -10.53 -1.97
N ASN A 138 12.96 -11.16 -2.27
CA ASN A 138 14.28 -10.58 -2.01
C ASN A 138 14.76 -9.86 -3.27
N PHE A 139 15.16 -8.59 -3.16
CA PHE A 139 15.75 -7.84 -4.27
C PHE A 139 17.28 -7.74 -4.19
N ARG A 140 17.87 -8.20 -3.07
CA ARG A 140 19.31 -8.39 -2.95
C ARG A 140 19.64 -9.84 -3.28
N PHE A 141 20.07 -10.10 -4.52
CA PHE A 141 20.60 -11.40 -4.90
C PHE A 141 22.02 -11.57 -4.34
N PRO A 142 22.42 -12.77 -3.87
CA PRO A 142 23.82 -13.09 -3.67
C PRO A 142 24.59 -12.83 -4.97
N ALA A 143 25.80 -12.28 -4.88
CA ALA A 143 26.65 -12.17 -6.06
C ALA A 143 26.79 -13.56 -6.72
N PRO A 144 26.77 -13.67 -8.06
CA PRO A 144 27.12 -14.91 -8.71
C PRO A 144 28.45 -15.38 -8.15
N GLY A 145 28.49 -16.61 -7.61
CA GLY A 145 29.69 -17.18 -7.00
C GLY A 145 30.88 -17.03 -7.95
N ARG A 146 31.99 -16.53 -7.42
CA ARG A 146 33.26 -16.40 -8.14
C ARG A 146 33.94 -17.76 -8.29
#